data_AF-X1QTJ2-F1
#
_entry.id   AF-X1QTJ2-F1
#
_cell.length_a   1.000
_cell.length_b   1.000
_cell.length_c   1.000
_cell.angle_alpha   90.00
_cell.angle_beta   90.00
_cell.angle_gamma   90.00
#
_symmetry.space_group_name_H-M   'P 1'
#
loop_
_entity.id
_entity.type
_entity.pdbx_description
1 polymer ?
#
loop_
_entity_poly.entity_id
_entity_poly.type
_entity_poly.pdbx_seq_one_letter_code
_entity_poly.pdbx_strand_id
1 'polypeptide(L)'
;VLSPLFQPREIIDQLFECARQRLPMLIEADTIAGGTAPFTIAGTLVEMNANILSAIALAQLVGPGTPCIYSSSSGVMDMRAAMYSAAAPESTLLHIGSTQVAHFYGLPHQGGNTPDAKIPDAQMGYERASHFLALAYAGCDIIHVATGNLEMMRLASYEQCVMDNEILGACFRIVEGFEVNEDTLGVDVLRDVGHRADFIGHEQTLRYLRKTRWQPRLTSRDGWETWEA
;
A
#
# COMPACT_ATOMS: atom_id res chain seq x y z
N VAL A 1 -11.41 -3.06 16.45
CA VAL A 1 -11.07 -2.80 17.88
C VAL A 1 -11.10 -1.28 18.10
N LEU A 2 -11.34 -0.78 19.31
CA LEU A 2 -11.33 0.67 19.60
C LEU A 2 -10.07 1.05 20.39
N SER A 3 -9.26 1.93 19.83
CA SER A 3 -8.05 2.42 20.50
C SER A 3 -8.40 3.55 21.50
N PRO A 4 -7.73 3.61 22.67
CA PRO A 4 -6.73 2.67 23.16
C PRO A 4 -7.33 1.45 23.88
N LEU A 5 -6.88 0.25 23.53
CA LEU A 5 -7.05 -1.00 24.30
C LEU A 5 -8.49 -1.36 24.72
N PHE A 6 -9.48 -1.03 23.91
CA PHE A 6 -10.89 -1.27 24.23
C PHE A 6 -11.63 -2.06 23.12
N GLN A 7 -12.42 -3.05 23.52
CA GLN A 7 -13.25 -3.82 22.60
C GLN A 7 -14.70 -3.73 23.07
N PRO A 8 -15.56 -2.91 22.41
CA PRO A 8 -16.96 -2.80 22.76
C PRO A 8 -17.66 -4.16 22.66
N ARG A 9 -18.63 -4.41 23.56
CA ARG A 9 -19.36 -5.68 23.62
C ARG A 9 -19.99 -6.04 22.27
N GLU A 10 -20.55 -5.06 21.59
CA GLU A 10 -21.26 -5.23 20.33
C GLU A 10 -20.31 -5.75 19.23
N ILE A 11 -19.06 -5.29 19.21
CA ILE A 11 -18.03 -5.74 18.27
C ILE A 11 -17.55 -7.15 18.61
N ILE A 12 -17.42 -7.46 19.90
CA ILE A 12 -17.07 -8.83 20.36
C ILE A 12 -18.16 -9.83 20.00
N ASP A 13 -19.44 -9.48 20.18
CA ASP A 13 -20.56 -10.36 19.85
C ASP A 13 -20.58 -10.68 18.35
N GLN A 14 -20.30 -9.69 17.49
CA GLN A 14 -20.13 -9.89 16.05
C GLN A 14 -18.93 -10.79 15.71
N LEU A 15 -17.78 -10.53 16.34
CA LEU A 15 -16.57 -11.33 16.17
C LEU A 15 -16.82 -12.80 16.55
N PHE A 16 -17.55 -13.04 17.63
CA PHE A 16 -17.91 -14.39 18.07
C PHE A 16 -18.83 -15.09 17.07
N GLU A 17 -19.83 -14.40 16.53
CA GLU A 17 -20.71 -15.00 15.54
C GLU A 17 -19.96 -15.33 14.24
N CYS A 18 -19.15 -14.40 13.74
CA CYS A 18 -18.29 -14.64 12.58
C CYS A 18 -17.33 -15.81 12.80
N ALA A 19 -16.73 -15.93 13.99
CA ALA A 19 -15.83 -17.03 14.34
C ALA A 19 -16.55 -18.39 14.40
N ARG A 20 -17.76 -18.46 14.96
CA ARG A 20 -18.56 -19.70 14.97
C ARG A 20 -18.89 -20.19 13.57
N GLN A 21 -19.16 -19.24 12.66
CA GLN A 21 -19.45 -19.52 11.25
C GLN A 21 -18.19 -19.69 10.39
N ARG A 22 -16.99 -19.50 10.97
CA ARG A 22 -15.69 -19.49 10.29
C ARG A 22 -15.61 -18.51 9.10
N LEU A 23 -16.26 -17.36 9.23
CA LEU A 23 -16.16 -16.30 8.25
C LEU A 23 -14.77 -15.63 8.36
N PRO A 24 -14.08 -15.35 7.24
CA PRO A 24 -12.87 -14.56 7.26
C PRO A 24 -13.13 -13.17 7.84
N MET A 25 -12.26 -12.73 8.76
CA MET A 25 -12.39 -11.42 9.39
C MET A 25 -11.14 -10.58 9.22
N LEU A 26 -11.35 -9.31 8.85
CA LEU A 26 -10.37 -8.25 8.99
C LEU A 26 -10.40 -7.78 10.45
N ILE A 27 -9.35 -8.07 11.19
CA ILE A 27 -9.21 -7.60 12.57
C ILE A 27 -8.40 -6.32 12.54
N GLU A 28 -9.14 -5.21 12.57
CA GLU A 28 -8.58 -3.88 12.39
C GLU A 28 -8.44 -3.10 13.70
N ALA A 29 -7.34 -2.33 13.77
CA ALA A 29 -7.13 -1.29 14.76
C ALA A 29 -6.73 0.04 14.09
N ASP A 30 -7.43 1.09 14.51
CA ASP A 30 -7.21 2.46 14.07
C ASP A 30 -6.58 3.24 15.21
N THR A 31 -5.27 3.38 15.11
CA THR A 31 -4.43 4.03 16.11
C THR A 31 -3.90 5.33 15.53
N ILE A 32 -3.93 6.37 16.34
CA ILE A 32 -3.43 7.69 15.95
C ILE A 32 -2.26 8.00 16.87
N ALA A 33 -1.05 8.01 16.33
CA ALA A 33 0.14 8.39 17.09
C ALA A 33 -0.01 9.82 17.63
N GLY A 34 0.03 9.99 18.95
CA GLY A 34 -0.20 11.26 19.62
C GLY A 34 -1.66 11.62 19.88
N GLY A 35 -2.61 10.83 19.37
CA GLY A 35 -4.04 10.96 19.63
C GLY A 35 -4.53 9.83 20.54
N THR A 36 -4.75 8.66 19.96
CA THR A 36 -5.28 7.47 20.65
C THR A 36 -4.20 6.45 21.02
N ALA A 37 -2.93 6.74 20.70
CA ALA A 37 -1.77 5.92 21.02
C ALA A 37 -0.55 6.82 21.36
N PRO A 38 0.54 6.27 21.92
CA PRO A 38 1.77 7.04 22.14
C PRO A 38 2.24 7.75 20.87
N PHE A 39 2.92 8.88 21.01
CA PHE A 39 3.41 9.66 19.86
C PHE A 39 4.51 8.94 19.06
N THR A 40 5.28 8.07 19.71
CA THR A 40 6.35 7.31 19.05
C THR A 40 5.80 6.17 18.21
N ILE A 41 6.28 6.01 16.97
CA ILE A 41 5.81 4.97 16.04
C ILE A 41 5.92 3.55 16.60
N ALA A 42 7.01 3.23 17.29
CA ALA A 42 7.16 1.93 17.95
C ALA A 42 6.09 1.71 19.04
N GLY A 43 5.80 2.74 19.85
CA GLY A 43 4.75 2.69 20.87
C GLY A 43 3.36 2.56 20.27
N THR A 44 3.08 3.26 19.17
CA THR A 44 1.85 3.11 18.39
C THR A 44 1.70 1.69 17.85
N LEU A 45 2.78 1.12 17.28
CA LEU A 45 2.78 -0.25 16.79
C LEU A 45 2.52 -1.28 17.89
N VAL A 46 3.08 -1.08 19.09
CA VAL A 46 2.82 -1.96 20.25
C VAL A 46 1.34 -1.91 20.64
N GLU A 47 0.76 -0.72 20.73
CA GLU A 47 -0.66 -0.54 21.07
C GLU A 47 -1.57 -1.20 20.03
N MET A 48 -1.31 -0.94 18.75
CA MET A 48 -2.03 -1.53 17.63
C MET A 48 -1.94 -3.06 17.62
N ASN A 49 -0.73 -3.59 17.81
CA ASN A 49 -0.49 -5.03 17.83
C ASN A 49 -1.23 -5.69 19.01
N ALA A 50 -1.25 -5.06 20.19
CA ALA A 50 -1.99 -5.58 21.34
C ALA A 50 -3.51 -5.63 21.07
N ASN A 51 -4.07 -4.60 20.44
CA ASN A 51 -5.47 -4.57 20.02
C ASN A 51 -5.81 -5.70 19.04
N ILE A 52 -5.02 -5.85 17.98
CA ILE A 52 -5.28 -6.83 16.93
C ILE A 52 -5.13 -8.26 17.48
N LEU A 53 -4.03 -8.55 18.17
CA LEU A 53 -3.78 -9.89 18.70
C LEU A 53 -4.78 -10.32 19.76
N SER A 54 -5.26 -9.40 20.61
CA SER A 54 -6.29 -9.75 21.60
C SER A 54 -7.60 -10.15 20.92
N ALA A 55 -8.02 -9.43 19.87
CA ALA A 55 -9.21 -9.80 19.09
C ALA A 55 -9.02 -11.10 18.29
N ILE A 56 -7.83 -11.33 17.70
CA ILE A 56 -7.51 -12.59 17.01
C ILE A 56 -7.54 -13.75 18.01
N ALA A 57 -6.93 -13.61 19.19
CA ALA A 57 -6.94 -14.65 20.22
C ALA A 57 -8.38 -15.00 20.63
N LEU A 58 -9.25 -13.99 20.82
CA LEU A 58 -10.66 -14.21 21.10
C LEU A 58 -11.38 -14.97 19.98
N ALA A 59 -11.12 -14.62 18.71
CA ALA A 59 -11.70 -15.33 17.57
C ALA A 59 -11.27 -16.80 17.54
N GLN A 60 -9.99 -17.08 17.78
CA GLN A 60 -9.45 -18.44 17.82
C GLN A 60 -9.95 -19.25 19.00
N LEU A 61 -10.24 -18.62 20.15
CA LEU A 61 -10.86 -19.30 21.30
C LEU A 61 -12.29 -19.74 21.03
N VAL A 62 -13.05 -18.96 20.26
CA VAL A 62 -14.44 -19.28 19.90
C VAL A 62 -14.51 -20.26 18.74
N GLY A 63 -13.67 -20.08 17.72
CA GLY A 63 -13.61 -20.95 16.55
C GLY A 63 -12.16 -21.17 16.12
N PRO A 64 -11.48 -22.21 16.65
CA PRO A 64 -10.12 -22.52 16.25
C PRO A 64 -9.98 -22.72 14.74
N GLY A 65 -9.00 -22.04 14.13
CA GLY A 65 -8.76 -22.06 12.69
C GLY A 65 -9.63 -21.09 11.89
N THR A 66 -10.40 -20.21 12.54
CA THR A 66 -11.11 -19.12 11.84
C THR A 66 -10.11 -18.23 11.10
N PRO A 67 -10.33 -17.89 9.81
CA PRO A 67 -9.41 -17.03 9.09
C PRO A 67 -9.44 -15.60 9.63
N CYS A 68 -8.27 -15.09 10.02
CA CYS A 68 -8.09 -13.72 10.48
C CYS A 68 -7.02 -13.01 9.63
N ILE A 69 -7.28 -11.77 9.27
CA ILE A 69 -6.34 -10.89 8.58
C ILE A 69 -5.96 -9.78 9.56
N TYR A 70 -4.65 -9.56 9.75
CA TYR A 70 -4.14 -8.47 10.56
C TYR A 70 -4.34 -7.17 9.78
N SER A 71 -5.20 -6.26 10.23
CA SER A 71 -5.46 -5.00 9.53
C SER A 71 -5.00 -3.79 10.32
N SER A 72 -4.30 -2.87 9.66
CA SER A 72 -3.97 -1.56 10.19
C SER A 72 -4.54 -0.47 9.29
N SER A 73 -5.37 0.41 9.84
CA SER A 73 -5.80 1.67 9.21
C SER A 73 -5.44 2.85 10.13
N SER A 74 -4.16 2.85 10.52
CA SER A 74 -3.58 3.79 11.48
C SER A 74 -2.75 4.89 10.82
N GLY A 75 -2.50 5.96 11.58
CA GLY A 75 -1.69 7.08 11.12
C GLY A 75 -1.23 7.95 12.29
N VAL A 76 -0.90 9.21 12.01
CA VAL A 76 -0.36 10.14 13.01
C VAL A 76 -1.26 11.37 13.16
N MET A 77 -1.12 12.06 14.28
CA MET A 77 -1.71 13.38 14.47
C MET A 77 -0.73 14.46 13.99
N ASP A 78 -1.12 15.28 13.02
CA ASP A 78 -0.47 16.57 12.79
C ASP A 78 -0.81 17.49 13.97
N MET A 79 0.17 17.71 14.85
CA MET A 79 -0.02 18.47 16.08
C MET A 79 -0.28 19.96 15.84
N ARG A 80 0.13 20.51 14.69
CA ARG A 80 -0.07 21.91 14.35
C ARG A 80 -1.50 22.15 13.88
N ALA A 81 -2.02 21.25 13.05
CA ALA A 81 -3.38 21.31 12.54
C ALA A 81 -4.40 20.65 13.48
N ALA A 82 -3.94 19.87 14.46
CA ALA A 82 -4.76 18.96 15.26
C ALA A 82 -5.63 18.04 14.37
N MET A 83 -5.03 17.57 13.28
CA MET A 83 -5.69 16.74 12.26
C MET A 83 -5.00 15.39 12.14
N TYR A 84 -5.80 14.36 11.88
CA TYR A 84 -5.26 13.08 11.46
C TYR A 84 -4.49 13.21 10.14
N SER A 85 -3.41 12.46 9.98
CA SER A 85 -2.65 12.33 8.75
C SER A 85 -2.34 10.86 8.52
N ALA A 86 -2.93 10.31 7.46
CA ALA A 86 -2.71 8.93 7.06
C ALA A 86 -1.58 8.78 6.04
N ALA A 87 -1.23 9.87 5.35
CA ALA A 87 -0.22 9.89 4.30
C ALA A 87 1.17 10.35 4.78
N ALA A 88 1.31 10.76 6.05
CA ALA A 88 2.61 11.11 6.62
C ALA A 88 3.63 9.95 6.45
N PRO A 89 4.92 10.27 6.27
CA PRO A 89 5.98 9.26 6.24
C PRO A 89 5.96 8.35 7.47
N GLU A 90 5.67 8.90 8.65
CA GLU A 90 5.51 8.17 9.91
C GLU A 90 4.38 7.14 9.85
N SER A 91 3.25 7.50 9.24
CA SER A 91 2.13 6.58 9.00
C SER A 91 2.58 5.45 8.07
N THR A 92 3.30 5.77 6.99
CA THR A 92 3.86 4.76 6.08
C THR A 92 4.80 3.78 6.80
N LEU A 93 5.70 4.29 7.66
CA LEU A 93 6.59 3.45 8.48
C LEU A 93 5.82 2.54 9.44
N LEU A 94 4.72 3.04 10.01
CA LEU A 94 3.85 2.24 10.86
C LEU A 94 3.24 1.06 10.09
N HIS A 95 2.75 1.28 8.86
CA HIS A 95 2.20 0.20 8.03
C HIS A 95 3.28 -0.79 7.54
N ILE A 96 4.48 -0.32 7.20
CA ILE A 96 5.62 -1.20 6.90
C ILE A 96 5.92 -2.12 8.09
N GLY A 97 6.06 -1.54 9.29
CA GLY A 97 6.30 -2.31 10.52
C GLY A 97 5.16 -3.29 10.83
N SER A 98 3.92 -2.88 10.57
CA SER A 98 2.74 -3.73 10.73
C SER A 98 2.75 -4.93 9.80
N THR A 99 3.16 -4.73 8.55
CA THR A 99 3.32 -5.82 7.58
C THR A 99 4.30 -6.87 8.10
N GLN A 100 5.48 -6.42 8.56
CA GLN A 100 6.52 -7.31 9.08
C GLN A 100 6.06 -8.06 10.34
N VAL A 101 5.33 -7.38 11.23
CA VAL A 101 4.77 -7.97 12.45
C VAL A 101 3.67 -8.99 12.13
N ALA A 102 2.78 -8.69 11.18
CA ALA A 102 1.75 -9.62 10.74
C ALA A 102 2.36 -10.91 10.16
N HIS A 103 3.37 -10.77 9.30
CA HIS A 103 4.10 -11.89 8.70
C HIS A 103 4.88 -12.69 9.74
N PHE A 104 5.42 -12.05 10.79
CA PHE A 104 6.02 -12.76 11.93
C PHE A 104 5.04 -13.72 12.62
N TYR A 105 3.75 -13.36 12.70
CA TYR A 105 2.70 -14.25 13.20
C TYR A 105 2.14 -15.23 12.16
N GLY A 106 2.64 -15.20 10.93
CA GLY A 106 2.12 -16.01 9.82
C GLY A 106 0.72 -15.59 9.37
N LEU A 107 0.36 -14.32 9.57
CA LEU A 107 -0.93 -13.75 9.18
C LEU A 107 -0.78 -12.83 7.95
N PRO A 108 -1.77 -12.82 7.05
CA PRO A 108 -1.83 -11.81 6.01
C PRO A 108 -2.09 -10.42 6.61
N HIS A 109 -1.52 -9.40 5.97
CA HIS A 109 -1.65 -8.00 6.36
C HIS A 109 -2.53 -7.21 5.40
N GLN A 110 -3.47 -6.45 5.95
CA GLN A 110 -4.12 -5.36 5.25
C GLN A 110 -3.56 -4.02 5.75
N GLY A 111 -2.88 -3.28 4.88
CA GLY A 111 -2.45 -1.90 5.12
C GLY A 111 -3.38 -0.90 4.44
N GLY A 112 -3.45 0.32 4.96
CA GLY A 112 -4.26 1.40 4.36
C GLY A 112 -3.42 2.33 3.50
N ASN A 113 -3.92 2.70 2.31
CA ASN A 113 -3.36 3.81 1.53
C ASN A 113 -4.39 4.94 1.44
N THR A 114 -4.19 5.93 2.31
CA THR A 114 -5.15 7.01 2.48
C THR A 114 -4.45 8.37 2.37
N PRO A 115 -4.57 9.06 1.23
CA PRO A 115 -4.02 10.40 1.04
C PRO A 115 -4.72 11.45 1.92
N ASP A 116 -3.96 12.48 2.29
CA ASP A 116 -4.47 13.66 3.00
C ASP A 116 -4.93 14.76 2.04
N ALA A 117 -4.51 14.69 0.76
CA ALA A 117 -4.94 15.60 -0.31
C ALA A 117 -6.46 15.63 -0.49
N LYS A 118 -7.01 16.81 -0.81
CA LYS A 118 -8.46 17.06 -0.96
C LYS A 118 -8.91 16.93 -2.41
N ILE A 119 -7.97 17.05 -3.34
CA ILE A 119 -8.18 17.07 -4.77
C ILE A 119 -7.10 16.23 -5.49
N PRO A 120 -7.35 15.78 -6.73
CA PRO A 120 -6.36 15.10 -7.57
C PRO A 120 -5.25 16.06 -8.05
N ASP A 121 -4.29 16.36 -7.19
CA ASP A 121 -3.17 17.28 -7.48
C ASP A 121 -1.79 16.63 -7.31
N ALA A 122 -0.74 17.45 -7.27
CA ALA A 122 0.62 16.97 -7.04
C ALA A 122 0.80 16.30 -5.67
N GLN A 123 0.09 16.78 -4.63
CA GLN A 123 0.12 16.16 -3.29
C GLN A 123 -0.41 14.75 -3.35
N MET A 124 -1.57 14.59 -3.97
CA MET A 124 -2.15 13.27 -4.21
C MET A 124 -1.19 12.34 -4.94
N GLY A 125 -0.54 12.82 -6.00
CA GLY A 125 0.43 12.04 -6.77
C GLY A 125 1.58 11.49 -5.93
N TYR A 126 2.26 12.34 -5.15
CA TYR A 126 3.41 11.89 -4.36
C TYR A 126 3.01 11.07 -3.12
N GLU A 127 1.89 11.38 -2.47
CA GLU A 127 1.40 10.61 -1.31
C GLU A 127 1.04 9.19 -1.73
N ARG A 128 0.27 9.05 -2.83
CA ARG A 128 -0.12 7.76 -3.39
C ARG A 128 1.10 6.93 -3.79
N ALA A 129 1.95 7.46 -4.65
CA ALA A 129 3.07 6.72 -5.23
C ALA A 129 4.06 6.24 -4.16
N SER A 130 4.41 7.13 -3.20
CA SER A 130 5.34 6.81 -2.12
C SER A 130 4.80 5.69 -1.24
N HIS A 131 3.52 5.78 -0.87
CA HIS A 131 2.90 4.84 0.05
C HIS A 131 2.63 3.48 -0.63
N PHE A 132 2.20 3.45 -1.91
CA PHE A 132 2.05 2.19 -2.65
C PHE A 132 3.36 1.43 -2.77
N LEU A 133 4.44 2.10 -3.20
CA LEU A 133 5.74 1.44 -3.33
C LEU A 133 6.26 0.94 -1.98
N ALA A 134 6.12 1.75 -0.93
CA ALA A 134 6.52 1.38 0.42
C ALA A 134 5.81 0.11 0.91
N LEU A 135 4.48 0.05 0.79
CA LEU A 135 3.69 -1.12 1.21
C LEU A 135 3.98 -2.35 0.35
N ALA A 136 4.09 -2.16 -0.97
CA ALA A 136 4.35 -3.26 -1.89
C ALA A 136 5.74 -3.88 -1.63
N TYR A 137 6.77 -3.07 -1.40
CA TYR A 137 8.10 -3.57 -1.03
C TYR A 137 8.16 -4.14 0.39
N ALA A 138 7.31 -3.70 1.30
CA ALA A 138 7.17 -4.32 2.62
C ALA A 138 6.52 -5.71 2.56
N GLY A 139 5.86 -6.06 1.45
CA GLY A 139 5.14 -7.32 1.27
C GLY A 139 3.69 -7.28 1.76
N CYS A 140 3.07 -6.10 1.82
CA CYS A 140 1.68 -5.97 2.27
C CYS A 140 0.74 -6.77 1.34
N ASP A 141 -0.08 -7.65 1.92
CA ASP A 141 -0.92 -8.59 1.16
C ASP A 141 -2.14 -7.92 0.53
N ILE A 142 -2.71 -6.93 1.23
CA ILE A 142 -3.89 -6.18 0.78
C ILE A 142 -3.69 -4.70 1.06
N ILE A 143 -3.75 -3.87 0.02
CA ILE A 143 -3.76 -2.40 0.17
C ILE A 143 -5.20 -1.92 0.13
N HIS A 144 -5.75 -1.59 1.30
CA HIS A 144 -7.09 -1.08 1.47
C HIS A 144 -7.23 0.35 0.92
N VAL A 145 -8.38 0.61 0.32
CA VAL A 145 -8.74 1.90 -0.31
C VAL A 145 -7.72 2.39 -1.35
N ALA A 146 -7.12 1.45 -2.08
CA ALA A 146 -6.11 1.71 -3.09
C ALA A 146 -6.56 2.60 -4.26
N THR A 147 -7.86 2.88 -4.42
CA THR A 147 -8.35 3.70 -5.52
C THR A 147 -9.42 4.69 -5.07
N GLY A 148 -9.36 5.90 -5.59
CA GLY A 148 -10.47 6.86 -5.60
C GLY A 148 -10.68 7.66 -4.33
N ASN A 149 -10.06 7.29 -3.20
CA ASN A 149 -10.25 8.02 -1.94
C ASN A 149 -9.38 9.28 -1.83
N LEU A 150 -9.92 10.28 -1.15
CA LEU A 150 -9.25 11.54 -0.83
C LEU A 150 -9.60 11.95 0.61
N GLU A 151 -8.84 12.90 1.13
CA GLU A 151 -9.07 13.54 2.43
C GLU A 151 -9.31 12.52 3.56
N MET A 152 -8.36 11.63 3.80
CA MET A 152 -8.48 10.65 4.89
C MET A 152 -9.74 9.78 4.77
N MET A 153 -10.04 9.27 3.58
CA MET A 153 -11.26 8.51 3.23
C MET A 153 -12.59 9.28 3.33
N ARG A 154 -12.58 10.61 3.46
CA ARG A 154 -13.82 11.41 3.54
C ARG A 154 -14.46 11.68 2.19
N LEU A 155 -13.66 11.65 1.13
CA LEU A 155 -14.09 11.96 -0.22
C LEU A 155 -13.75 10.82 -1.18
N ALA A 156 -14.49 10.77 -2.29
CA ALA A 156 -14.22 9.88 -3.41
C ALA A 156 -14.25 10.66 -4.73
N SER A 157 -13.35 10.33 -5.66
CA SER A 157 -13.27 10.95 -7.00
C SER A 157 -13.05 9.89 -8.07
N TYR A 158 -13.81 10.00 -9.16
CA TYR A 158 -13.65 9.16 -10.33
C TYR A 158 -12.35 9.45 -11.09
N GLU A 159 -11.97 10.72 -11.16
CA GLU A 159 -10.69 11.17 -11.72
C GLU A 159 -9.54 10.53 -10.95
N GLN A 160 -9.65 10.50 -9.62
CA GLN A 160 -8.65 9.86 -8.78
C GLN A 160 -8.58 8.35 -9.00
N CYS A 161 -9.70 7.66 -9.25
CA CYS A 161 -9.66 6.23 -9.62
C CYS A 161 -8.82 5.99 -10.89
N VAL A 162 -8.92 6.88 -11.89
CA VAL A 162 -8.14 6.75 -13.15
C VAL A 162 -6.66 7.03 -12.89
N MET A 163 -6.34 8.05 -12.09
CA MET A 163 -4.96 8.36 -11.69
C MET A 163 -4.34 7.23 -10.86
N ASP A 164 -5.06 6.72 -9.87
CA ASP A 164 -4.59 5.62 -9.01
C ASP A 164 -4.34 4.36 -9.83
N ASN A 165 -5.17 4.06 -10.83
CA ASN A 165 -4.93 2.93 -11.73
C ASN A 165 -3.61 3.06 -12.51
N GLU A 166 -3.24 4.26 -12.96
CA GLU A 166 -1.94 4.50 -13.62
C GLU A 166 -0.77 4.34 -12.63
N ILE A 167 -0.90 4.93 -11.43
CA ILE A 167 0.13 4.86 -10.37
C ILE A 167 0.33 3.40 -9.92
N LEU A 168 -0.75 2.66 -9.69
CA LEU A 168 -0.71 1.24 -9.34
C LEU A 168 -0.11 0.40 -10.47
N GLY A 169 -0.45 0.70 -11.73
CA GLY A 169 0.17 0.04 -12.88
C GLY A 169 1.69 0.20 -12.91
N ALA A 170 2.18 1.42 -12.62
CA ALA A 170 3.61 1.68 -12.48
C ALA A 170 4.20 0.96 -11.25
N CYS A 171 3.52 0.97 -10.11
CA CYS A 171 3.93 0.27 -8.89
C CYS A 171 4.06 -1.25 -9.14
N PHE A 172 3.05 -1.88 -9.73
CA PHE A 172 3.08 -3.30 -10.09
C PHE A 172 4.23 -3.63 -11.02
N ARG A 173 4.47 -2.80 -12.04
CA ARG A 173 5.62 -2.98 -12.93
C ARG A 173 6.95 -2.88 -12.16
N ILE A 174 7.07 -1.96 -11.21
CA ILE A 174 8.28 -1.79 -10.41
C ILE A 174 8.54 -3.03 -9.55
N VAL A 175 7.52 -3.55 -8.85
CA VAL A 175 7.69 -4.71 -7.96
C VAL A 175 7.86 -6.04 -8.70
N GLU A 176 7.48 -6.14 -9.98
CA GLU A 176 7.84 -7.28 -10.84
C GLU A 176 9.37 -7.43 -10.99
N GLY A 177 10.16 -6.37 -10.73
CA GLY A 177 11.61 -6.38 -10.89
C GLY A 177 12.04 -6.53 -12.34
N PHE A 178 13.14 -7.25 -12.56
CA PHE A 178 13.66 -7.54 -13.89
C PHE A 178 14.32 -8.92 -13.93
N GLU A 179 14.25 -9.55 -15.10
CA GLU A 179 14.84 -10.87 -15.35
C GLU A 179 16.34 -10.74 -15.63
N VAL A 180 17.14 -11.62 -15.03
CA VAL A 180 18.59 -11.71 -15.25
C VAL A 180 18.93 -13.06 -15.86
N ASN A 181 19.28 -13.05 -17.15
CA ASN A 181 19.76 -14.21 -17.90
C ASN A 181 20.74 -13.75 -19.01
N GLU A 182 21.31 -14.69 -19.77
CA GLU A 182 22.29 -14.38 -20.81
C GLU A 182 21.77 -13.38 -21.87
N ASP A 183 20.49 -13.47 -22.25
CA ASP A 183 19.88 -12.57 -23.22
C ASP A 183 19.60 -11.17 -22.64
N THR A 184 19.03 -11.10 -21.43
CA THR A 184 18.65 -9.82 -20.80
C THR A 184 19.84 -9.00 -20.32
N LEU A 185 21.01 -9.62 -20.14
CA LEU A 185 22.26 -8.91 -19.87
C LEU A 185 22.73 -8.06 -21.07
N GLY A 186 22.36 -8.44 -22.30
CA GLY A 186 22.65 -7.66 -23.51
C GLY A 186 24.13 -7.54 -23.88
N VAL A 187 25.02 -8.39 -23.34
CA VAL A 187 26.48 -8.29 -23.56
C VAL A 187 26.84 -8.43 -25.04
N ASP A 188 26.21 -9.36 -25.76
CA ASP A 188 26.47 -9.54 -27.19
C ASP A 188 25.90 -8.39 -28.03
N VAL A 189 24.78 -7.80 -27.61
CA VAL A 189 24.22 -6.60 -28.24
C VAL A 189 25.15 -5.41 -28.10
N LEU A 190 25.78 -5.23 -26.93
CA LEU A 190 26.81 -4.20 -26.73
C LEU A 190 28.02 -4.42 -27.66
N ARG A 191 28.41 -5.67 -27.90
CA ARG A 191 29.52 -6.01 -28.81
C ARG A 191 29.15 -5.77 -30.27
N ASP A 192 27.94 -6.13 -30.67
CA ASP A 192 27.45 -6.02 -32.05
C ASP A 192 27.24 -4.55 -32.47
N VAL A 193 26.56 -3.76 -31.63
CA VAL A 193 26.33 -2.33 -31.89
C VAL A 193 27.65 -1.55 -31.86
N GLY A 194 28.59 -1.94 -31.01
CA GLY A 194 29.92 -1.33 -30.92
C GLY A 194 29.91 0.09 -30.34
N HIS A 195 31.00 0.82 -30.57
CA HIS A 195 31.16 2.17 -30.02
C HIS A 195 30.45 3.23 -30.88
N ARG A 196 29.77 4.19 -30.24
CA ARG A 196 29.16 5.38 -30.87
C ARG A 196 27.94 5.13 -31.78
N ALA A 197 27.32 3.96 -31.71
CA ALA A 197 26.02 3.69 -32.33
C ALA A 197 24.89 3.71 -31.29
N ASP A 198 23.64 3.62 -31.76
CA ASP A 198 22.44 3.51 -30.93
C ASP A 198 21.78 2.13 -31.06
N PHE A 199 20.83 1.84 -30.16
CA PHE A 199 20.16 0.54 -30.07
C PHE A 199 18.77 0.53 -30.73
N ILE A 200 18.31 1.63 -31.34
CA ILE A 200 16.90 1.80 -31.75
C ILE A 200 16.52 0.77 -32.82
N GLY A 201 17.43 0.53 -33.77
CA GLY A 201 17.22 -0.42 -34.88
C GLY A 201 17.61 -1.87 -34.56
N HIS A 202 18.18 -2.15 -33.39
CA HIS A 202 18.71 -3.48 -33.09
C HIS A 202 17.58 -4.51 -32.86
N GLU A 203 17.77 -5.75 -33.35
CA GLU A 203 16.74 -6.80 -33.30
C GLU A 203 16.27 -7.08 -31.87
N GLN A 204 17.20 -7.15 -30.92
CA GLN A 204 16.87 -7.34 -29.50
C GLN A 204 15.93 -6.23 -28.98
N THR A 205 16.18 -4.96 -29.32
CA THR A 205 15.32 -3.84 -28.92
C THR A 205 13.90 -4.02 -29.43
N LEU A 206 13.74 -4.36 -30.71
CA LEU A 206 12.41 -4.60 -31.31
C LEU A 206 11.68 -5.79 -30.67
N ARG A 207 12.44 -6.85 -30.33
CA ARG A 207 11.90 -8.03 -29.66
C ARG A 207 11.38 -7.72 -28.26
N TYR A 208 12.10 -6.90 -27.49
CA TYR A 208 11.71 -6.53 -26.12
C TYR A 208 10.71 -5.37 -26.05
N LEU A 209 10.74 -4.45 -27.01
CA LEU A 209 9.78 -3.33 -27.09
C LEU A 209 8.34 -3.84 -27.04
N ARG A 210 8.04 -4.90 -27.79
CA ARG A 210 6.70 -5.55 -27.83
C ARG A 210 6.34 -6.27 -26.54
N LYS A 211 7.32 -6.60 -25.70
CA LYS A 211 7.14 -7.25 -24.39
C LYS A 211 7.05 -6.24 -23.25
N THR A 212 7.26 -4.94 -23.51
CA THR A 212 7.15 -3.89 -22.49
C THR A 212 5.75 -3.90 -21.89
N ARG A 213 5.67 -4.24 -20.61
CA ARG A 213 4.40 -4.53 -19.92
C ARG A 213 3.62 -3.28 -19.52
N TRP A 214 4.31 -2.24 -19.06
CA TRP A 214 3.65 -1.00 -18.64
C TRP A 214 3.66 0.01 -19.79
N GLN A 215 2.46 0.26 -20.34
CA GLN A 215 2.20 1.30 -21.33
C GLN A 215 1.24 2.30 -20.69
N PRO A 216 1.72 3.52 -20.38
CA PRO A 216 0.88 4.51 -19.71
C PRO A 216 -0.31 4.90 -20.58
N ARG A 217 -1.44 5.17 -19.94
CA ARG A 217 -2.67 5.67 -20.60
C ARG A 217 -3.00 7.11 -20.23
N LEU A 218 -2.46 7.58 -19.12
CA LEU A 218 -2.66 8.92 -18.59
C LEU A 218 -1.33 9.70 -18.55
N THR A 219 -0.21 9.03 -18.28
CA THR A 219 1.10 9.68 -18.24
C THR A 219 1.54 10.05 -19.65
N SER A 220 1.62 11.34 -19.97
CA SER A 220 2.20 11.82 -21.22
C SER A 220 3.74 11.71 -21.17
N ARG A 221 4.31 11.24 -22.28
CA ARG A 221 5.77 11.25 -22.55
C ARG A 221 6.09 12.09 -23.77
N ASP A 222 5.13 12.90 -24.20
CA ASP A 222 5.25 13.70 -25.40
C ASP A 222 6.25 14.84 -25.19
N GLY A 223 6.87 15.28 -26.28
CA GLY A 223 7.65 16.51 -26.26
C GLY A 223 6.73 17.70 -26.02
N TRP A 224 7.29 18.80 -25.51
CA TRP A 224 6.55 20.03 -25.16
C TRP A 224 5.56 20.46 -26.24
N GLU A 225 6.02 20.56 -27.49
CA GLU A 225 5.20 21.02 -28.62
C GLU A 225 3.98 20.13 -28.89
N THR A 226 4.10 18.82 -28.66
CA THR A 226 2.98 17.88 -28.86
C THR A 226 2.04 17.87 -27.66
N TRP A 227 2.56 18.06 -26.45
CA TRP A 227 1.75 18.12 -25.23
C TRP A 227 0.95 19.42 -25.11
N GLU A 228 1.51 20.55 -25.57
CA GLU A 228 0.88 21.86 -25.53
C GLU A 228 -0.25 22.03 -26.57
N ALA A 229 -0.18 21.29 -27.68
CA ALA A 229 -1.12 21.37 -28.81
C ALA A 229 -2.49 20.74 -28.52
#